data_AF-A0A9D1HBP6-F1
#
_entry.id   AF-A0A9D1HBP6-F1
#
_cell.length_a   1.000
_cell.length_b   1.000
_cell.length_c   1.000
_cell.angle_alpha   90.00
_cell.angle_beta   90.00
_cell.angle_gamma   90.00
#
_symmetry.space_group_name_H-M   'P 1'
#
loop_
_entity.id
_entity.type
_entity.pdbx_description
1 polymer ?
#
loop_
_entity_poly.entity_id
_entity_poly.type
_entity_poly.pdbx_seq_one_letter_code
_entity_poly.pdbx_strand_id
1 'polypeptide(L)'
;MMNYIWGFMLLSGIIFSIVNGKTAEFTDAFMNSCTEAVEFMIALSGVMAAWSGLMKIAEESGLIEKIANALNPVIKYLFPEEKNSRTIAMIIMSFMANIFGAGNSATVFSIKAMELLDEDNGFSRYASNSMCMFTALSMSMIQLVPIAVIKIRSDLGSVSPEDIILPSIVAGLLSMAASVMVCRAFERKSLHD
;
A
#
# COMPACT_ATOMS: atom_id res chain seq x y z
N MET A 1 -0.93 14.09 -16.45
CA MET A 1 0.53 14.14 -16.26
C MET A 1 1.15 12.74 -16.33
N MET A 2 0.63 11.77 -15.56
CA MET A 2 1.15 10.40 -15.52
C MET A 2 1.17 9.67 -16.88
N ASN A 3 0.11 9.81 -17.70
CA ASN A 3 0.03 9.18 -19.03
C ASN A 3 1.17 9.61 -19.96
N TYR A 4 1.65 10.86 -19.83
CA TYR A 4 2.78 11.35 -20.61
C TYR A 4 4.10 10.72 -20.17
N ILE A 5 4.27 10.49 -18.86
CA ILE A 5 5.47 9.84 -18.31
C ILE A 5 5.54 8.39 -18.80
N TRP A 6 4.44 7.64 -18.69
CA TRP A 6 4.37 6.26 -19.19
C TRP A 6 4.59 6.18 -20.70
N GLY A 7 3.96 7.09 -21.46
CA GLY A 7 4.16 7.17 -22.90
C GLY A 7 5.62 7.46 -23.28
N PHE A 8 6.27 8.38 -22.57
CA PHE A 8 7.69 8.67 -22.77
C PHE A 8 8.58 7.47 -22.44
N MET A 9 8.35 6.77 -21.33
CA MET A 9 9.10 5.57 -20.96
C MET A 9 8.99 4.49 -22.04
N LEU A 10 7.78 4.20 -22.52
CA LEU A 10 7.55 3.21 -23.58
C LEU A 10 8.23 3.61 -24.89
N LEU A 11 8.07 4.86 -25.34
CA LEU A 11 8.69 5.36 -26.56
C LEU A 11 10.22 5.33 -26.48
N SER A 12 10.78 5.73 -25.34
CA SER A 12 12.24 5.70 -25.12
C SER A 12 12.80 4.28 -25.18
N GLY A 13 12.08 3.28 -24.64
CA GLY A 13 12.45 1.87 -24.71
C GLY A 13 12.43 1.32 -26.14
N ILE A 14 11.42 1.68 -26.94
CA ILE A 14 11.32 1.30 -28.35
C ILE A 14 12.49 1.90 -29.15
N ILE A 15 12.75 3.20 -28.98
CA ILE A 15 13.86 3.89 -29.66
C ILE A 15 15.19 3.24 -29.28
N PHE A 16 15.42 2.96 -27.99
CA PHE A 16 16.65 2.32 -27.52
C PHE A 16 16.84 0.92 -28.12
N SER A 17 15.77 0.14 -28.23
CA SER A 17 15.81 -1.19 -28.86
C SER A 17 16.18 -1.11 -30.35
N ILE A 18 15.62 -0.15 -31.09
CA ILE A 18 15.91 0.07 -32.51
C ILE A 18 17.37 0.49 -32.71
N VAL A 19 17.86 1.46 -31.92
CA VAL A 19 19.24 1.97 -32.02
C VAL A 19 20.28 0.89 -31.74
N ASN A 20 20.02 -0.02 -30.81
CA ASN A 20 20.93 -1.12 -30.46
C ASN A 20 20.71 -2.39 -31.31
N GLY A 21 19.76 -2.39 -32.24
CA GLY A 21 19.45 -3.57 -33.07
C GLY A 21 18.84 -4.75 -32.31
N LYS A 22 18.33 -4.53 -31.09
CA LYS A 22 17.76 -5.55 -30.18
C LYS A 22 16.23 -5.60 -30.26
N THR A 23 15.67 -5.54 -31.47
CA THR A 23 14.21 -5.48 -31.68
C THR A 23 13.52 -6.80 -31.32
N ALA A 24 14.16 -7.94 -31.61
CA ALA A 24 13.64 -9.27 -31.23
C ALA A 24 13.57 -9.45 -29.70
N GLU A 25 14.66 -9.13 -28.98
CA GLU A 25 14.69 -9.19 -27.51
C GLU A 25 13.61 -8.28 -26.88
N PHE A 26 13.37 -7.11 -27.46
CA PHE A 26 12.31 -6.21 -26.99
C PHE A 26 10.92 -6.81 -27.20
N THR A 27 10.64 -7.39 -28.37
CA THR A 27 9.35 -8.03 -28.65
C THR A 27 9.11 -9.22 -27.72
N ASP A 28 10.13 -10.05 -27.48
CA ASP A 28 10.02 -11.19 -26.56
C ASP A 28 9.78 -10.72 -25.13
N ALA A 29 10.53 -9.73 -24.64
CA ALA A 29 10.33 -9.15 -23.31
C ALA A 29 8.93 -8.52 -23.16
N PHE A 30 8.43 -7.84 -24.20
CA PHE A 30 7.10 -7.26 -24.23
C PHE A 30 5.99 -8.33 -24.15
N MET A 31 6.11 -9.40 -24.94
CA MET A 31 5.15 -10.52 -24.93
C MET A 31 5.17 -11.27 -23.59
N ASN A 32 6.36 -11.49 -23.02
CA ASN A 32 6.51 -12.08 -21.69
C ASN A 32 5.85 -11.21 -20.62
N SER A 33 6.09 -9.89 -20.64
CA SER A 33 5.46 -8.94 -19.71
C SER A 33 3.94 -8.96 -19.80
N CYS A 34 3.38 -9.12 -21.00
CA CYS A 34 1.93 -9.24 -21.18
C CYS A 34 1.37 -10.53 -20.54
N THR A 35 2.08 -11.64 -20.68
CA THR A 35 1.70 -12.92 -20.05
C THR A 35 1.79 -12.82 -18.53
N GLU A 36 2.92 -12.34 -18.01
CA GLU A 36 3.13 -12.13 -16.56
C GLU A 36 2.06 -11.21 -15.96
N ALA A 37 1.65 -10.17 -16.68
CA ALA A 37 0.59 -9.27 -16.23
C ALA A 37 -0.76 -10.00 -16.07
N VAL A 38 -1.12 -10.89 -17.00
CA VAL A 38 -2.36 -11.67 -16.91
C VAL A 38 -2.30 -12.66 -15.75
N GLU A 39 -1.19 -13.39 -15.61
CA GLU A 39 -0.97 -14.32 -14.49
C GLU A 39 -1.06 -13.59 -13.14
N PHE A 40 -0.44 -12.42 -13.05
CA PHE A 40 -0.50 -11.56 -11.87
C PHE A 40 -1.94 -11.13 -11.55
N MET A 41 -2.72 -10.69 -12.55
CA MET A 41 -4.11 -10.28 -12.35
C MET A 41 -5.01 -11.43 -11.88
N ILE A 42 -4.82 -12.64 -12.42
CA ILE A 42 -5.58 -13.83 -12.00
C ILE A 42 -5.22 -14.20 -10.56
N ALA A 43 -3.92 -14.26 -10.24
CA ALA A 43 -3.44 -14.56 -8.89
C ALA A 43 -3.95 -13.53 -7.87
N LEU A 44 -3.87 -12.24 -8.21
CA LEU A 44 -4.34 -11.14 -7.37
C LEU A 44 -5.85 -11.23 -7.11
N SER A 45 -6.64 -11.58 -8.14
CA SER A 45 -8.10 -11.71 -8.03
C SER A 45 -8.51 -12.78 -7.03
N GLY A 46 -7.86 -13.95 -7.05
CA GLY A 46 -8.14 -15.03 -6.10
C GLY A 46 -7.84 -14.64 -4.66
N VAL A 47 -6.69 -13.99 -4.44
CA VAL A 47 -6.29 -13.51 -3.12
C VAL A 47 -7.24 -12.41 -2.63
N MET A 48 -7.62 -11.45 -3.48
CA MET A 48 -8.61 -10.43 -3.16
C MET A 48 -9.96 -11.03 -2.79
N ALA A 49 -10.47 -11.99 -3.57
CA ALA A 49 -11.75 -12.64 -3.27
C ALA A 49 -11.75 -13.29 -1.88
N ALA A 50 -10.67 -13.98 -1.52
CA ALA A 50 -10.52 -14.60 -0.20
C ALA A 50 -10.52 -13.56 0.93
N TRP A 51 -9.73 -12.49 0.80
CA TRP A 51 -9.65 -11.45 1.83
C TRP A 51 -10.91 -10.60 1.92
N SER A 52 -11.53 -10.23 0.80
CA SER A 52 -12.80 -9.52 0.79
C SER A 52 -13.92 -10.35 1.39
N GLY A 53 -13.94 -11.67 1.16
CA GLY A 53 -14.89 -12.59 1.80
C GLY A 53 -14.69 -12.67 3.31
N LEU A 54 -13.45 -12.89 3.77
CA LEU A 54 -13.11 -12.90 5.20
C LEU A 54 -13.49 -11.56 5.86
N MET A 55 -13.20 -10.46 5.18
CA MET A 55 -13.53 -9.13 5.64
C MET A 55 -15.03 -8.92 5.77
N LYS A 56 -15.81 -9.40 4.80
CA LYS A 56 -17.28 -9.29 4.87
C LYS A 56 -17.84 -10.03 6.08
N ILE A 57 -17.28 -11.21 6.39
CA ILE A 57 -17.60 -11.96 7.61
C ILE A 57 -17.19 -11.17 8.88
N ALA A 58 -16.01 -10.56 8.88
CA ALA A 58 -15.54 -9.74 10.02
C ALA A 58 -16.41 -8.50 10.24
N GLU A 59 -16.90 -7.88 9.16
CA GLU A 59 -17.85 -6.76 9.18
C GLU A 59 -19.20 -7.21 9.75
N GLU A 60 -19.80 -8.27 9.18
CA GLU A 60 -21.12 -8.77 9.58
C GLU A 60 -21.14 -9.35 11.01
N SER A 61 -20.00 -9.85 11.51
CA SER A 61 -19.85 -10.30 12.90
C SER A 61 -19.64 -9.16 13.91
N GLY A 62 -19.52 -7.92 13.46
CA GLY A 62 -19.20 -6.75 14.31
C GLY A 62 -17.78 -6.80 14.90
N LEU A 63 -16.92 -7.71 14.43
CA LEU A 63 -15.53 -7.80 14.88
C LEU A 63 -14.75 -6.53 14.52
N ILE A 64 -15.04 -5.97 13.35
CA ILE A 64 -14.40 -4.77 12.85
C ILE A 64 -14.74 -3.56 13.71
N GLU A 65 -15.99 -3.44 14.15
CA GLU A 65 -16.41 -2.37 15.06
C GLU A 65 -15.75 -2.53 16.43
N LYS A 66 -15.57 -3.75 16.92
CA LYS A 66 -14.82 -4.01 18.16
C LYS A 66 -13.35 -3.62 18.03
N ILE A 67 -12.68 -4.00 16.94
CA ILE A 67 -11.30 -3.63 16.66
C ILE A 67 -11.17 -2.12 16.47
N ALA A 68 -12.07 -1.49 15.72
CA ALA A 68 -12.12 -0.05 15.52
C ALA A 68 -12.33 0.69 16.84
N ASN A 69 -13.19 0.18 17.74
CA ASN A 69 -13.37 0.74 19.08
C ASN A 69 -12.12 0.57 19.96
N ALA A 70 -11.43 -0.57 19.88
CA ALA A 70 -10.19 -0.81 20.59
C ALA A 70 -9.03 0.08 20.08
N LEU A 71 -8.97 0.29 18.77
CA LEU A 71 -7.98 1.14 18.11
C LEU A 71 -8.41 2.61 18.02
N ASN A 72 -9.62 2.95 18.48
CA ASN A 72 -10.19 4.30 18.46
C ASN A 72 -9.24 5.39 19.00
N PRO A 73 -8.49 5.20 20.12
CA PRO A 73 -7.54 6.22 20.56
C PRO A 73 -6.41 6.45 19.54
N VAL A 74 -5.94 5.40 18.87
CA VAL A 74 -4.90 5.49 17.84
C VAL A 74 -5.46 6.12 16.57
N ILE A 75 -6.64 5.69 16.12
CA ILE A 75 -7.28 6.23 14.91
C ILE A 75 -7.63 7.70 15.11
N LYS A 76 -8.22 8.12 16.24
CA LYS A 76 -8.44 9.54 16.52
C LYS A 76 -7.15 10.34 16.64
N TYR A 77 -6.06 9.70 17.08
CA TYR A 77 -4.74 10.33 17.11
C TYR A 77 -4.04 10.37 15.74
N LEU A 78 -4.39 9.52 14.77
CA LEU A 78 -3.80 9.58 13.43
C LEU A 78 -4.66 10.37 12.46
N PHE A 79 -5.98 10.21 12.55
CA PHE A 79 -7.01 10.76 11.67
C PHE A 79 -8.07 11.51 12.50
N PRO A 80 -7.73 12.68 13.08
CA PRO A 80 -8.62 13.40 13.99
C PRO A 80 -9.87 13.97 13.29
N GLU A 81 -9.77 14.25 11.99
CA GLU A 81 -10.83 14.82 11.17
C GLU A 81 -11.78 13.73 10.62
N GLU A 82 -11.35 12.46 10.62
CA GLU A 82 -12.09 11.38 9.99
C GLU A 82 -13.16 10.78 10.92
N LYS A 83 -14.40 10.70 10.42
CA LYS A 83 -15.56 10.21 11.19
C LYS A 83 -16.33 9.11 10.47
N ASN A 84 -16.03 8.87 9.20
CA ASN A 84 -16.72 7.87 8.40
C ASN A 84 -16.22 6.46 8.79
N SER A 85 -17.09 5.68 9.43
CA SER A 85 -16.78 4.32 9.88
C SER A 85 -16.31 3.41 8.74
N ARG A 86 -16.81 3.64 7.52
CA ARG A 86 -16.42 2.86 6.34
C ARG A 86 -14.99 3.18 5.89
N THR A 87 -14.63 4.46 5.88
CA THR A 87 -13.28 4.94 5.56
C THR A 87 -12.28 4.41 6.58
N ILE A 88 -12.60 4.53 7.87
CA ILE A 88 -11.79 3.98 8.97
C ILE A 88 -11.61 2.46 8.83
N ALA A 89 -12.67 1.73 8.49
CA ALA A 89 -12.58 0.28 8.29
C ALA A 89 -11.61 -0.10 7.16
N MET A 90 -11.63 0.61 6.03
CA MET A 90 -10.69 0.38 4.92
C MET A 90 -9.24 0.76 5.27
N ILE A 91 -9.03 1.82 6.04
CA ILE A 91 -7.70 2.18 6.57
C ILE A 91 -7.16 1.06 7.47
N ILE A 92 -8.00 0.54 8.39
CA ILE A 92 -7.62 -0.57 9.28
C ILE A 92 -7.28 -1.81 8.45
N MET A 93 -8.07 -2.14 7.42
CA MET A 93 -7.77 -3.27 6.53
C MET A 93 -6.43 -3.12 5.81
N SER A 94 -6.14 -1.93 5.29
CA SER A 94 -4.87 -1.65 4.63
C SER A 94 -3.70 -1.93 5.58
N PHE A 95 -3.76 -1.40 6.82
CA PHE A 95 -2.73 -1.68 7.83
C PHE A 95 -2.65 -3.15 8.19
N MET A 96 -3.78 -3.83 8.40
CA MET A 96 -3.81 -5.25 8.78
C MET A 96 -3.28 -6.14 7.66
N ALA A 97 -3.65 -5.89 6.41
CA ALA A 97 -3.14 -6.61 5.25
C ALA A 97 -1.62 -6.47 5.14
N ASN A 98 -1.07 -5.30 5.45
CA ASN A 98 0.38 -5.09 5.49
C ASN A 98 1.04 -5.82 6.66
N ILE A 99 0.50 -5.69 7.87
CA ILE A 99 1.02 -6.32 9.10
C ILE A 99 1.10 -7.85 8.96
N PHE A 100 0.05 -8.49 8.43
CA PHE A 100 -0.01 -9.94 8.21
C PHE A 100 0.69 -10.42 6.94
N GLY A 101 1.25 -9.50 6.14
CA GLY A 101 2.01 -9.83 4.95
C GLY A 101 1.18 -10.28 3.75
N ALA A 102 -0.12 -9.93 3.72
CA ALA A 102 -0.95 -9.98 2.52
C ALA A 102 -0.63 -8.78 1.60
N GLY A 103 0.65 -8.57 1.29
CA GLY A 103 1.16 -7.35 0.65
C GLY A 103 0.49 -7.02 -0.69
N ASN A 104 0.17 -8.03 -1.50
CA ASN A 104 -0.54 -7.86 -2.76
C ASN A 104 -1.97 -7.29 -2.58
N SER A 105 -2.64 -7.61 -1.48
CA SER A 105 -3.98 -7.07 -1.15
C SER A 105 -3.90 -5.73 -0.41
N ALA A 106 -2.83 -5.47 0.33
CA ALA A 106 -2.63 -4.20 1.04
C ALA A 106 -2.70 -3.00 0.08
N THR A 107 -2.14 -3.12 -1.13
CA THR A 107 -2.22 -2.07 -2.15
C THR A 107 -3.67 -1.77 -2.56
N VAL A 108 -4.47 -2.81 -2.77
CA VAL A 108 -5.87 -2.67 -3.18
C VAL A 108 -6.69 -2.00 -2.09
N PHE A 109 -6.54 -2.45 -0.85
CA PHE A 109 -7.21 -1.82 0.30
C PHE A 109 -6.76 -0.37 0.49
N SER A 110 -5.48 -0.07 0.23
CA SER A 110 -4.95 1.29 0.32
C SER A 110 -5.56 2.22 -0.74
N ILE A 111 -5.69 1.74 -1.98
CA ILE A 111 -6.38 2.50 -3.04
C ILE A 111 -7.84 2.74 -2.63
N LYS A 112 -8.53 1.71 -2.12
CA LYS A 112 -9.94 1.87 -1.73
C LYS A 112 -10.13 2.81 -0.54
N ALA A 113 -9.23 2.78 0.43
CA ALA A 113 -9.20 3.74 1.53
C ALA A 113 -8.96 5.17 1.02
N MET A 114 -8.04 5.35 0.06
CA MET A 114 -7.77 6.66 -0.53
C MET A 114 -8.96 7.21 -1.32
N GLU A 115 -9.67 6.37 -2.08
CA GLU A 115 -10.90 6.78 -2.78
C GLU A 115 -11.97 7.29 -1.80
N LEU A 116 -12.15 6.60 -0.66
CA LEU A 116 -13.10 7.02 0.37
C LEU A 116 -12.65 8.32 1.06
N LEU A 117 -11.34 8.45 1.35
CA LEU A 117 -10.79 9.69 1.90
C LEU A 117 -10.94 10.88 0.94
N ASP A 118 -10.85 10.66 -0.37
CA ASP A 118 -11.07 11.69 -1.39
C ASP A 118 -12.55 12.07 -1.52
N GLU A 119 -13.45 11.09 -1.40
CA GLU A 119 -14.90 11.31 -1.32
C GLU A 119 -15.27 12.13 -0.06
N ASP A 120 -14.72 11.78 1.11
CA ASP A 120 -14.89 12.51 2.37
C ASP A 120 -14.30 13.95 2.28
N ASN A 121 -13.28 14.16 1.45
CA ASN A 121 -12.69 15.46 1.11
C ASN A 121 -13.46 16.23 0.02
N GLY A 122 -14.59 15.69 -0.47
CA GLY A 122 -15.43 16.32 -1.48
C GLY A 122 -14.77 16.44 -2.86
N PHE A 123 -13.87 15.52 -3.22
CA PHE A 123 -13.10 15.52 -4.47
C PHE A 123 -12.34 16.85 -4.70
N SER A 124 -11.86 17.45 -3.61
CA SER A 124 -11.07 18.68 -3.67
C SER A 124 -9.79 18.46 -4.48
N ARG A 125 -9.33 19.51 -5.17
CA ARG A 125 -8.03 19.51 -5.84
C ARG A 125 -6.85 19.38 -4.86
N TYR A 126 -7.08 19.67 -3.58
CA TYR A 126 -6.08 19.61 -2.53
C TYR A 126 -6.33 18.41 -1.63
N ALA A 127 -5.26 17.66 -1.32
CA ALA A 127 -5.34 16.53 -0.42
C ALA A 127 -5.62 16.98 1.02
N SER A 128 -6.50 16.26 1.72
CA SER A 128 -6.77 16.51 3.14
C SER A 128 -5.61 16.06 4.03
N ASN A 129 -5.61 16.49 5.29
CA ASN A 129 -4.66 16.03 6.30
C ASN A 129 -4.73 14.51 6.47
N SER A 130 -5.94 13.95 6.44
CA SER A 130 -6.18 12.50 6.49
C SER A 130 -5.56 11.76 5.30
N MET A 131 -5.69 12.28 4.06
CA MET A 131 -5.06 11.69 2.87
C MET A 131 -3.52 11.72 2.96
N CYS A 132 -2.96 12.84 3.43
CA CYS A 132 -1.50 12.99 3.59
C CYS A 132 -0.96 12.03 4.66
N MET A 133 -1.62 11.97 5.83
CA MET A 133 -1.25 11.05 6.91
C MET A 133 -1.38 9.59 6.46
N PHE A 134 -2.48 9.24 5.78
CA PHE A 134 -2.69 7.88 5.29
C PHE A 134 -1.62 7.46 4.30
N THR A 135 -1.22 8.36 3.39
CA THR A 135 -0.14 8.11 2.44
C THR A 135 1.20 7.90 3.15
N ALA A 136 1.56 8.77 4.09
CA ALA A 136 2.81 8.67 4.83
C ALA A 136 2.89 7.35 5.64
N LEU A 137 1.78 6.99 6.30
CA LEU A 137 1.67 5.72 7.02
C LEU A 137 1.74 4.53 6.08
N SER A 138 1.09 4.58 4.92
CA SER A 138 1.11 3.51 3.90
C SER A 138 2.51 3.23 3.34
N MET A 139 3.37 4.26 3.27
CA MET A 139 4.76 4.12 2.84
C MET A 139 5.70 3.68 3.97
N SER A 140 5.28 3.81 5.23
CA SER A 140 6.08 3.47 6.42
C SER A 140 5.46 2.32 7.23
N MET A 141 4.60 1.51 6.61
CA MET A 141 3.92 0.42 7.29
C MET A 141 4.89 -0.65 7.78
N ILE A 142 4.54 -1.24 8.91
CA ILE A 142 5.30 -2.29 9.58
C ILE A 142 4.75 -3.63 9.14
N GLN A 143 5.62 -4.48 8.61
CA GLN A 143 5.29 -5.88 8.31
C GLN A 143 5.89 -6.78 9.39
N LEU A 144 5.05 -7.50 10.15
CA LEU A 144 5.52 -8.39 11.23
C LEU A 144 6.27 -9.61 10.69
N VAL A 145 5.83 -10.13 9.55
CA VAL A 145 6.46 -11.26 8.89
C VAL A 145 6.74 -10.88 7.43
N PRO A 146 7.96 -10.44 7.09
CA PRO A 146 8.34 -10.05 5.73
C PRO A 146 8.60 -11.29 4.87
N ILE A 147 7.55 -12.09 4.61
CA ILE A 147 7.62 -13.38 3.90
C ILE A 147 8.32 -13.22 2.54
N ALA A 148 8.03 -12.15 1.80
CA ALA A 148 8.66 -11.90 0.51
C ALA A 148 10.18 -11.72 0.61
N VAL A 149 10.65 -10.99 1.62
CA VAL A 149 12.09 -10.77 1.86
C VAL A 149 12.76 -12.04 2.35
N ILE A 150 12.09 -12.79 3.23
CA ILE A 150 12.55 -14.12 3.68
C ILE A 150 12.69 -15.07 2.48
N LYS A 151 11.70 -15.10 1.58
CA LYS A 151 11.74 -15.90 0.35
C LYS A 151 12.90 -15.51 -0.55
N ILE A 152 13.09 -14.22 -0.81
CA ILE A 152 14.23 -13.74 -1.62
C ILE A 152 15.57 -14.15 -0.98
N ARG A 153 15.70 -14.00 0.34
CA ARG A 153 16.91 -14.42 1.07
C ARG A 153 17.13 -15.93 0.98
N SER A 154 16.07 -16.71 1.08
CA SER A 154 16.12 -18.17 0.93
C SER A 154 16.53 -18.57 -0.50
N ASP A 155 15.93 -17.96 -1.52
CA ASP A 155 16.20 -18.24 -2.94
C ASP A 155 17.66 -17.88 -3.31
N LEU A 156 18.26 -16.90 -2.62
CA LEU A 156 19.66 -16.50 -2.77
C LEU A 156 20.64 -17.28 -1.87
N GLY A 157 20.18 -18.30 -1.14
CA GLY A 157 21.04 -19.20 -0.35
C GLY A 157 21.48 -18.67 1.02
N SER A 158 20.72 -17.76 1.63
CA SER A 158 21.00 -17.25 2.98
C SER A 158 20.92 -18.36 4.03
N VAL A 159 21.94 -18.46 4.90
CA VAL A 159 22.03 -19.43 6.01
C VAL A 159 20.89 -19.23 7.03
N SER A 160 20.51 -17.97 7.26
CA SER A 160 19.43 -17.59 8.18
C SER A 160 18.53 -16.53 7.52
N PRO A 161 17.54 -16.94 6.70
CA PRO A 161 16.61 -16.03 6.03
C PRO A 161 15.77 -15.19 7.00
N GLU A 162 15.37 -15.76 8.15
CA GLU A 162 14.53 -15.14 9.19
C GLU A 162 15.19 -14.04 10.05
N ASP A 163 16.53 -13.90 10.06
CA ASP A 163 17.21 -12.90 10.91
C ASP A 163 16.81 -11.45 10.58
N ILE A 164 16.20 -11.22 9.41
CA ILE A 164 15.72 -9.90 8.98
C ILE A 164 14.44 -9.45 9.71
N ILE A 165 13.70 -10.36 10.36
CA ILE A 165 12.42 -10.05 11.00
C ILE A 165 12.57 -8.94 12.04
N LEU A 166 13.50 -9.11 12.99
CA LEU A 166 13.67 -8.17 14.10
C LEU A 166 14.17 -6.78 13.63
N PRO A 167 15.21 -6.68 12.78
CA PRO A 167 15.61 -5.40 12.18
C PRO A 167 14.49 -4.71 11.39
N SER A 168 13.69 -5.46 10.63
CA SER A 168 12.58 -4.90 9.84
C SER A 168 11.49 -4.31 10.72
N ILE A 169 11.14 -4.95 11.84
CA ILE A 169 10.15 -4.42 12.78
C ILE A 169 10.66 -3.12 13.42
N VAL A 170 11.91 -3.11 13.88
CA VAL A 170 12.51 -1.91 14.51
C VAL A 170 12.60 -0.76 13.52
N ALA A 171 13.09 -1.01 12.30
CA ALA A 171 13.18 0.00 11.26
C ALA A 171 11.79 0.53 10.86
N GLY A 172 10.78 -0.35 10.75
CA GLY A 172 9.40 0.02 10.46
C GLY A 172 8.82 0.92 11.55
N LEU A 173 8.99 0.57 12.82
CA LEU A 173 8.52 1.38 13.95
C LEU A 173 9.13 2.78 13.95
N LEU A 174 10.44 2.88 13.72
CA LEU A 174 11.14 4.17 13.64
C LEU A 174 10.66 4.99 12.44
N SER A 175 10.48 4.36 11.28
CA SER A 175 9.98 5.00 10.06
C SER A 175 8.56 5.53 10.26
N MET A 176 7.66 4.71 10.83
CA MET A 176 6.28 5.09 11.09
C MET A 176 6.19 6.24 12.11
N ALA A 177 6.98 6.19 13.18
CA ALA A 177 7.06 7.28 14.15
C ALA A 177 7.54 8.59 13.52
N ALA A 178 8.58 8.53 12.68
CA ALA A 178 9.09 9.69 11.94
C ALA A 178 8.03 10.28 11.00
N SER A 179 7.34 9.42 10.22
CA SER A 179 6.25 9.83 9.32
C SER A 179 5.15 10.57 10.07
N VAL A 180 4.66 10.00 11.19
CA VAL A 180 3.61 10.64 11.99
C VAL A 180 4.08 11.97 12.56
N MET A 181 5.30 12.04 13.11
CA MET A 181 5.85 13.29 13.66
C MET A 181 5.93 14.38 12.59
N VAL A 182 6.41 14.05 11.40
CA VAL A 182 6.51 15.00 10.28
C VAL A 182 5.12 15.46 9.85
N CYS A 183 4.19 14.55 9.56
CA CYS A 183 2.83 14.91 9.15
C CYS A 183 2.14 15.81 10.18
N ARG A 184 2.23 15.47 11.47
CA ARG A 184 1.65 16.30 12.56
C ARG A 184 2.30 17.68 12.67
N ALA A 185 3.61 17.78 12.45
CA ALA A 185 4.31 19.07 12.49
C ALA A 185 3.86 20.02 11.37
N PHE A 186 3.57 19.48 10.18
CA PHE A 186 3.07 20.26 9.05
C PHE A 186 1.58 20.61 9.17
N GLU A 187 0.75 19.69 9.68
CA GLU A 187 -0.68 19.91 9.95
C GLU A 187 -0.91 21.13 10.87
N ARG A 188 -0.10 21.27 11.93
CA ARG A 188 -0.21 22.39 12.88
C ARG A 188 0.13 23.75 12.29
N LYS A 189 0.92 23.81 11.21
CA LYS A 189 1.28 25.10 10.57
C LYS A 189 0.13 25.67 9.75
N SER A 190 -0.75 24.84 9.21
CA SER A 190 -1.85 25.29 8.34
C SER A 190 -3.03 25.92 9.09
N LEU A 191 -3.10 25.80 10.42
CA LEU A 191 -4.19 26.39 11.24
C LEU A 191 -3.91 27.83 11.67
N HIS A 192 -2.77 28.41 11.27
CA HIS A 192 -2.32 29.74 11.70
C HIS A 192 -2.14 30.76 10.56
N ASP A 193 -2.53 30.42 9.35
CA ASP A 193 -2.67 31.34 8.20
C ASP A 193 -4.16 31.53 7.85
#